data_AF-A0A554WK87-F1
#
_entry.id   AF-A0A554WK87-F1
#
_cell.length_a   1.000
_cell.length_b   1.000
_cell.length_c   1.000
_cell.angle_alpha   90.00
_cell.angle_beta   90.00
_cell.angle_gamma   90.00
#
_symmetry.space_group_name_H-M   'P 1'
#
loop_
_entity.id
_entity.type
_entity.pdbx_description
1 polymer ?
#
loop_
_entity_poly.entity_id
_entity_poly.type
_entity_poly.pdbx_seq_one_letter_code
_entity_poly.pdbx_strand_id
1 'polypeptide(L)'
;MSCRFAPAATLPSPRAQARRRARAAWLALLLAPWLAWAQPGQDGEALLAQAQRQLAAGQATLALQALQGWLQDHPADARARLLLGVAQARAGDAAAAQATYEQLTREYPELPEPYNNLAVLHAAAGRLGEARMALEAALRAHPDYATAHRNLGDVYAQLALGHWQRALALQPDQPGLPERAAALRQLLQSTGR
;
A
#
# COMPACT_ATOMS: atom_id res chain seq x y z
N MET A 1 -78.53 53.43 -4.24
CA MET A 1 -77.70 53.17 -3.06
C MET A 1 -78.10 51.82 -2.50
N SER A 2 -77.29 50.78 -2.69
CA SER A 2 -77.54 49.44 -2.15
C SER A 2 -76.22 48.87 -1.63
N CYS A 3 -76.03 48.95 -0.32
CA CYS A 3 -74.89 48.38 0.39
C CYS A 3 -75.00 46.85 0.40
N ARG A 4 -73.97 46.15 -0.08
CA ARG A 4 -73.80 44.70 0.11
C ARG A 4 -73.07 44.44 1.43
N PHE A 5 -73.72 43.71 2.34
CA PHE A 5 -73.08 43.11 3.51
C PHE A 5 -72.26 41.88 3.07
N ALA A 6 -71.01 41.79 3.54
CA ALA A 6 -70.17 40.60 3.41
C ALA A 6 -70.48 39.61 4.56
N PRO A 7 -70.50 38.29 4.33
CA PRO A 7 -70.68 37.31 5.40
C PRO A 7 -69.37 37.08 6.19
N ALA A 8 -69.53 36.86 7.49
CA ALA A 8 -68.47 36.63 8.46
C ALA A 8 -67.72 35.31 8.23
N ALA A 9 -66.39 35.34 8.34
CA ALA A 9 -65.52 34.16 8.28
C ALA A 9 -65.61 33.36 9.60
N THR A 10 -66.08 32.12 9.52
CA THR A 10 -66.08 31.17 10.64
C THR A 10 -64.67 30.65 10.92
N LEU A 11 -64.15 30.87 12.13
CA LEU A 11 -62.89 30.27 12.58
C LEU A 11 -63.07 28.76 12.82
N PRO A 12 -62.11 27.91 12.39
CA PRO A 12 -62.21 26.46 12.56
C PRO A 12 -62.07 26.03 14.03
N SER A 13 -62.86 25.03 14.41
CA SER A 13 -62.92 24.50 15.78
C SER A 13 -61.61 23.82 16.24
N PRO A 14 -61.30 23.82 17.55
CA PRO A 14 -60.05 23.30 18.11
C PRO A 14 -59.82 21.79 17.86
N ARG A 15 -60.87 21.02 17.54
CA ARG A 15 -60.76 19.60 17.16
C ARG A 15 -60.18 19.38 15.76
N ALA A 16 -60.29 20.36 14.85
CA ALA A 16 -59.72 20.29 13.50
C ALA A 16 -58.20 20.56 13.47
N GLN A 17 -57.67 21.32 14.44
CA GLN A 17 -56.23 21.59 14.58
C GLN A 17 -55.46 20.41 15.18
N ALA A 18 -56.06 19.64 16.10
CA ALA A 18 -55.43 18.47 16.70
C ALA A 18 -55.20 17.31 15.69
N ARG A 19 -56.11 17.13 14.72
CA ARG A 19 -55.98 16.09 13.68
C ARG A 19 -54.93 16.41 12.61
N ARG A 20 -54.55 17.68 12.43
CA ARG A 20 -53.46 18.08 11.51
C ARG A 20 -52.07 17.81 12.10
N ARG A 21 -51.91 17.85 13.42
CA ARG A 21 -50.63 17.53 14.09
C ARG A 21 -50.38 16.02 14.23
N ALA A 22 -51.43 15.19 14.23
CA ALA A 22 -51.30 13.73 14.31
C ALA A 22 -50.96 13.05 12.96
N ARG A 23 -51.05 13.75 11.82
CA ARG A 23 -50.62 13.24 10.50
C ARG A 23 -49.18 13.59 10.13
N ALA A 24 -48.50 14.40 10.94
CA ALA A 24 -47.12 14.81 10.73
C ALA A 24 -46.07 13.93 11.46
N ALA A 25 -46.49 12.82 12.08
CA ALA A 25 -45.61 11.98 12.90
C ALA A 25 -45.52 10.51 12.46
N TRP A 26 -46.07 10.15 11.30
CA TRP A 26 -46.03 8.76 10.78
C TRP A 26 -45.56 8.65 9.32
N LEU A 27 -44.76 9.61 8.85
CA LEU A 27 -44.13 9.59 7.51
C LEU A 27 -42.67 10.11 7.54
N ALA A 28 -41.97 9.97 8.67
CA ALA A 28 -40.56 10.36 8.79
C ALA A 28 -39.69 9.26 9.44
N LEU A 29 -40.10 7.99 9.33
CA LEU A 29 -39.41 6.88 10.02
C LEU A 29 -39.29 5.60 9.17
N LEU A 30 -39.17 5.74 7.84
CA LEU A 30 -38.98 4.59 6.94
C LEU A 30 -38.03 4.85 5.74
N LEU A 31 -36.97 5.65 5.88
CA LEU A 31 -35.94 5.78 4.83
C LEU A 31 -34.52 5.99 5.37
N ALA A 32 -34.04 5.16 6.29
CA ALA A 32 -32.60 5.02 6.52
C ALA A 32 -32.25 3.74 7.30
N PRO A 33 -32.34 2.55 6.69
CA PRO A 33 -31.35 1.53 7.03
C PRO A 33 -30.60 0.95 5.82
N TRP A 34 -30.77 1.52 4.62
CA TRP A 34 -30.07 1.05 3.41
C TRP A 34 -28.75 1.78 3.09
N LEU A 35 -28.37 2.81 3.87
CA LEU A 35 -27.15 3.59 3.64
C LEU A 35 -25.94 3.13 4.48
N ALA A 36 -26.04 1.97 5.12
CA ALA A 36 -24.88 1.29 5.70
C ALA A 36 -24.39 0.15 4.79
N TRP A 37 -24.51 0.32 3.47
CA TRP A 37 -23.66 -0.44 2.57
C TRP A 37 -22.27 0.18 2.72
N ALA A 38 -21.42 -0.48 3.51
CA ALA A 38 -19.98 -0.30 3.48
C ALA A 38 -19.58 -0.12 2.01
N GLN A 39 -19.16 1.09 1.64
CA GLN A 39 -18.67 1.36 0.30
C GLN A 39 -17.37 0.55 0.20
N PRO A 40 -17.31 -0.55 -0.58
CA PRO A 40 -16.18 -1.48 -0.52
C PRO A 40 -14.83 -0.80 -0.81
N GLY A 41 -14.85 0.36 -1.49
CA GLY A 41 -13.68 1.20 -1.72
C GLY A 41 -13.26 2.10 -0.55
N GLN A 42 -14.18 2.61 0.28
CA GLN A 42 -13.83 3.58 1.34
C GLN A 42 -13.17 2.90 2.54
N ASP A 43 -13.68 1.73 2.94
CA ASP A 43 -13.15 0.98 4.07
C ASP A 43 -11.76 0.40 3.76
N GLY A 44 -11.57 -0.09 2.52
CA GLY A 44 -10.28 -0.58 2.04
C GLY A 44 -9.22 0.52 1.99
N GLU A 45 -9.53 1.69 1.43
CA GLU A 45 -8.57 2.80 1.37
C GLU A 45 -8.15 3.30 2.76
N ALA A 46 -9.10 3.42 3.69
CA ALA A 46 -8.81 3.80 5.07
C ALA A 46 -7.89 2.77 5.77
N LEU A 47 -8.17 1.48 5.57
CA LEU A 47 -7.34 0.39 6.10
C LEU A 47 -5.93 0.40 5.51
N LEU A 48 -5.78 0.53 4.18
CA LEU A 48 -4.47 0.59 3.52
C LEU A 48 -3.66 1.80 4.01
N ALA A 49 -4.29 2.97 4.13
CA ALA A 49 -3.65 4.18 4.64
C ALA A 49 -3.23 4.02 6.12
N GLN A 50 -4.04 3.35 6.94
CA GLN A 50 -3.66 3.02 8.31
C GLN A 50 -2.48 2.05 8.36
N ALA A 51 -2.51 0.96 7.59
CA ALA A 51 -1.43 -0.02 7.52
C ALA A 51 -0.11 0.64 7.09
N GLN A 52 -0.14 1.53 6.09
CA GLN A 52 1.03 2.30 5.67
C GLN A 52 1.60 3.16 6.81
N ARG A 53 0.74 3.87 7.56
CA ARG A 53 1.17 4.67 8.72
C ARG A 53 1.78 3.80 9.82
N GLN A 54 1.18 2.65 10.11
CA GLN A 54 1.71 1.69 11.07
C GLN A 54 3.08 1.15 10.64
N LEU A 55 3.23 0.80 9.36
CA LEU A 55 4.51 0.37 8.81
C LEU A 55 5.55 1.47 8.96
N ALA A 56 5.23 2.71 8.59
CA ALA A 56 6.12 3.87 8.74
C ALA A 56 6.51 4.12 10.21
N ALA A 57 5.60 3.84 11.16
CA ALA A 57 5.84 3.94 12.59
C ALA A 57 6.57 2.72 13.20
N GLY A 58 7.00 1.75 12.38
CA GLY A 58 7.64 0.51 12.87
C GLY A 58 6.69 -0.49 13.52
N GLN A 59 5.38 -0.24 13.47
CA GLN A 59 4.33 -1.08 14.04
C GLN A 59 3.93 -2.21 13.07
N ALA A 60 4.93 -2.96 12.58
CA ALA A 60 4.75 -3.97 11.53
C ALA A 60 3.75 -5.06 11.93
N THR A 61 3.76 -5.51 13.18
CA THR A 61 2.84 -6.54 13.69
C THR A 61 1.37 -6.08 13.67
N LEU A 62 1.09 -4.80 13.97
CA LEU A 62 -0.26 -4.26 13.92
C LEU A 62 -0.76 -4.17 12.47
N ALA A 63 0.10 -3.72 11.55
CA ALA A 63 -0.23 -3.68 10.12
C ALA A 63 -0.47 -5.09 9.58
N LEU A 64 0.37 -6.06 9.96
CA LEU A 64 0.24 -7.46 9.57
C LEU A 64 -1.13 -8.03 9.96
N GLN A 65 -1.54 -7.84 11.22
CA GLN A 65 -2.82 -8.33 11.73
C GLN A 65 -4.01 -7.70 10.99
N ALA A 66 -4.00 -6.39 10.79
CA ALA A 66 -5.07 -5.68 10.09
C ALA A 66 -5.19 -6.14 8.62
N LEU A 67 -4.06 -6.27 7.92
CA LEU A 67 -4.01 -6.71 6.53
C LEU A 67 -4.45 -8.18 6.38
N GLN A 68 -4.03 -9.06 7.29
CA GLN A 68 -4.49 -10.45 7.30
C GLN A 68 -5.99 -10.55 7.52
N GLY A 69 -6.55 -9.74 8.43
CA GLY A 69 -8.00 -9.67 8.64
C GLY A 69 -8.74 -9.23 7.39
N TRP A 70 -8.29 -8.14 6.75
CA TRP A 70 -8.87 -7.65 5.49
C TRP A 70 -8.84 -8.69 4.37
N LEU A 71 -7.71 -9.39 4.23
CA LEU A 71 -7.49 -10.36 3.16
C LEU A 71 -8.30 -11.65 3.32
N GLN A 72 -8.96 -11.89 4.46
CA GLN A 72 -9.92 -12.99 4.60
C GLN A 72 -11.14 -12.79 3.70
N ASP A 73 -11.66 -11.55 3.66
CA ASP A 73 -12.84 -11.20 2.86
C ASP A 73 -12.46 -10.68 1.46
N HIS A 74 -11.23 -10.20 1.29
CA HIS A 74 -10.73 -9.58 0.06
C HIS A 74 -9.44 -10.22 -0.48
N PRO A 75 -9.38 -11.55 -0.71
CA PRO A 75 -8.14 -12.27 -1.02
C PRO A 75 -7.45 -11.83 -2.33
N ALA A 76 -8.18 -11.18 -3.24
CA ALA A 76 -7.66 -10.67 -4.51
C ALA A 76 -7.12 -9.23 -4.44
N ASP A 77 -7.19 -8.55 -3.28
CA ASP A 77 -6.69 -7.18 -3.16
C ASP A 77 -5.16 -7.13 -3.25
N ALA A 78 -4.65 -6.83 -4.45
CA ALA A 78 -3.23 -6.76 -4.74
C ALA A 78 -2.50 -5.68 -3.91
N ARG A 79 -3.17 -4.55 -3.61
CA ARG A 79 -2.57 -3.46 -2.80
C ARG A 79 -2.41 -3.90 -1.35
N ALA A 80 -3.43 -4.55 -0.79
CA ALA A 80 -3.35 -5.13 0.56
C ALA A 80 -2.27 -6.23 0.64
N ARG A 81 -2.19 -7.12 -0.36
CA ARG A 81 -1.15 -8.16 -0.43
C ARG A 81 0.26 -7.58 -0.57
N LEU A 82 0.42 -6.50 -1.33
CA LEU A 82 1.71 -5.80 -1.43
C LEU A 82 2.14 -5.26 -0.06
N LEU A 83 1.23 -4.59 0.67
CA LEU A 83 1.50 -4.12 2.03
C LEU A 83 1.71 -5.27 3.02
N LEU A 84 1.03 -6.40 2.83
CA LEU A 84 1.21 -7.59 3.67
C LEU A 84 2.64 -8.09 3.56
N GLY A 85 3.18 -8.20 2.34
CA GLY A 85 4.58 -8.55 2.12
C GLY A 85 5.54 -7.59 2.83
N VAL A 86 5.25 -6.27 2.81
CA VAL A 86 6.08 -5.28 3.51
C VAL A 86 6.01 -5.48 5.02
N ALA A 87 4.82 -5.76 5.55
CA ALA A 87 4.60 -6.04 6.96
C ALA A 87 5.33 -7.31 7.42
N GLN A 88 5.25 -8.39 6.64
CA GLN A 88 5.97 -9.65 6.88
C GLN A 88 7.48 -9.42 6.94
N ALA A 89 8.05 -8.72 5.94
CA ALA A 89 9.48 -8.41 5.91
C ALA A 89 9.91 -7.57 7.12
N ARG A 90 9.16 -6.52 7.47
CA ARG A 90 9.46 -5.66 8.64
C ARG A 90 9.25 -6.37 9.98
N ALA A 91 8.40 -7.38 10.03
CA ALA A 91 8.22 -8.25 11.19
C ALA A 91 9.31 -9.34 11.30
N GLY A 92 10.25 -9.41 10.35
CA GLY A 92 11.35 -10.38 10.34
C GLY A 92 11.04 -11.69 9.60
N ASP A 93 9.85 -11.84 9.03
CA ASP A 93 9.46 -13.02 8.26
C ASP A 93 9.71 -12.81 6.77
N ALA A 94 11.00 -12.83 6.39
CA ALA A 94 11.42 -12.68 5.01
C ALA A 94 10.92 -13.81 4.10
N ALA A 95 10.70 -15.01 4.64
CA ALA A 95 10.21 -16.16 3.88
C ALA A 95 8.74 -15.97 3.47
N ALA A 96 7.88 -15.56 4.41
CA ALA A 96 6.49 -15.23 4.10
C ALA A 96 6.38 -14.05 3.13
N ALA A 97 7.20 -13.01 3.32
CA ALA A 97 7.25 -11.87 2.40
C ALA A 97 7.61 -12.30 0.97
N GLN A 98 8.66 -13.14 0.83
CA GLN A 98 9.07 -13.68 -0.47
C GLN A 98 7.92 -14.46 -1.12
N ALA A 99 7.26 -15.35 -0.40
CA ALA A 99 6.13 -16.13 -0.92
C ALA A 99 4.97 -15.23 -1.39
N THR A 100 4.62 -14.21 -0.60
CA THR A 100 3.59 -13.22 -0.96
C THR A 100 3.93 -12.48 -2.25
N TYR A 101 5.16 -11.99 -2.38
CA TYR A 101 5.59 -11.27 -3.58
C TYR A 101 5.70 -12.17 -4.81
N GLU A 102 6.26 -13.37 -4.67
CA GLU A 102 6.29 -14.35 -5.76
C GLU A 102 4.89 -14.66 -6.29
N GLN A 103 3.91 -14.80 -5.39
CA GLN A 103 2.54 -15.01 -5.78
C GLN A 103 1.98 -13.78 -6.54
N LEU A 104 2.24 -12.57 -6.05
CA LEU A 104 1.86 -11.35 -6.77
C LEU A 104 2.51 -11.25 -8.15
N THR A 105 3.78 -11.63 -8.31
CA THR A 105 4.45 -11.60 -9.64
C THR A 105 3.88 -12.60 -10.63
N ARG A 106 3.22 -13.67 -10.16
CA ARG A 106 2.55 -14.64 -11.03
C ARG A 106 1.15 -14.18 -11.44
N GLU A 107 0.43 -13.55 -10.53
CA GLU A 107 -0.95 -13.11 -10.75
C GLU A 107 -1.04 -11.74 -11.44
N TYR A 108 -0.08 -10.85 -11.14
CA TYR A 108 -0.02 -9.46 -11.60
C TYR A 108 1.37 -9.12 -12.16
N PRO A 109 1.78 -9.75 -13.27
CA PRO A 109 3.12 -9.56 -13.85
C PRO A 109 3.39 -8.13 -14.36
N GLU A 110 2.35 -7.30 -14.49
CA GLU A 110 2.44 -5.89 -14.85
C GLU A 110 2.78 -4.97 -13.67
N LEU A 111 2.67 -5.46 -12.42
CA LEU A 111 3.01 -4.67 -11.24
C LEU A 111 4.51 -4.71 -11.00
N PRO A 112 5.23 -3.56 -11.05
CA PRO A 112 6.67 -3.55 -10.84
C PRO A 112 7.07 -3.66 -9.35
N GLU A 113 6.19 -3.30 -8.42
CA GLU A 113 6.48 -3.23 -6.98
C GLU A 113 6.82 -4.59 -6.34
N PRO A 114 6.09 -5.69 -6.60
CA PRO A 114 6.45 -7.01 -6.08
C PRO A 114 7.86 -7.46 -6.50
N TYR A 115 8.24 -7.24 -7.76
CA TYR A 115 9.59 -7.54 -8.25
C TYR A 115 10.66 -6.72 -7.54
N ASN A 116 10.42 -5.41 -7.36
CA ASN A 116 11.33 -4.55 -6.62
C ASN A 116 11.48 -5.01 -5.15
N ASN A 117 10.40 -5.40 -4.49
CA ASN A 117 10.47 -5.87 -3.11
C ASN A 117 11.16 -7.24 -2.99
N LEU A 118 10.95 -8.17 -3.93
CA LEU A 118 11.75 -9.40 -4.02
C LEU A 118 13.23 -9.08 -4.13
N ALA A 119 13.60 -8.12 -4.97
CA ALA A 119 14.99 -7.74 -5.13
C ALA A 119 15.63 -7.22 -3.84
N VAL A 120 14.89 -6.44 -3.06
CA VAL A 120 15.34 -5.98 -1.74
C VAL A 120 15.59 -7.17 -0.80
N LEU A 121 14.69 -8.16 -0.77
CA LEU A 121 14.87 -9.38 0.03
C LEU A 121 16.08 -10.21 -0.44
N HIS A 122 16.26 -10.38 -1.75
CA HIS A 122 17.40 -11.09 -2.32
C HIS A 122 18.72 -10.37 -2.01
N ALA A 123 18.77 -9.05 -2.17
CA ALA A 123 19.96 -8.26 -1.88
C ALA A 123 20.33 -8.33 -0.39
N ALA A 124 19.35 -8.23 0.51
CA ALA A 124 19.57 -8.40 1.95
C ALA A 124 20.11 -9.79 2.32
N ALA A 125 19.73 -10.82 1.55
CA ALA A 125 20.25 -12.18 1.70
C ALA A 125 21.60 -12.42 0.97
N GLY A 126 22.23 -11.39 0.39
CA GLY A 126 23.46 -11.52 -0.39
C GLY A 126 23.28 -12.19 -1.77
N ARG A 127 22.04 -12.46 -2.18
CA ARG A 127 21.66 -13.10 -3.45
C ARG A 127 21.58 -12.07 -4.58
N LEU A 128 22.69 -11.39 -4.85
CA LEU A 128 22.74 -10.23 -5.77
C LEU A 128 22.31 -10.56 -7.21
N GLY A 129 22.55 -11.80 -7.67
CA GLY A 129 22.12 -12.25 -8.99
C GLY A 129 20.59 -12.32 -9.12
N GLU A 130 19.91 -12.89 -8.12
CA GLU A 130 18.44 -12.92 -8.05
C GLU A 130 17.86 -11.51 -7.90
N ALA A 131 18.50 -10.66 -7.08
CA ALA A 131 18.09 -9.27 -6.94
C ALA A 131 18.12 -8.51 -8.27
N ARG A 132 19.19 -8.67 -9.05
CA ARG A 132 19.31 -8.10 -10.39
C ARG A 132 18.19 -8.56 -11.31
N MET A 133 17.95 -9.88 -11.40
CA MET A 133 16.91 -10.43 -12.28
C MET A 133 15.50 -9.91 -11.92
N ALA A 134 15.22 -9.77 -10.64
CA ALA A 134 13.96 -9.22 -10.16
C ALA A 134 13.81 -7.73 -10.54
N LEU A 135 14.85 -6.91 -10.38
CA LEU A 135 14.81 -5.50 -10.79
C LEU A 135 14.69 -5.33 -12.31
N GLU A 136 15.37 -6.18 -13.09
CA GLU A 136 15.20 -6.22 -14.55
C GLU A 136 13.76 -6.60 -14.92
N ALA A 137 13.10 -7.47 -14.16
CA ALA A 137 11.68 -7.77 -14.34
C ALA A 137 10.79 -6.57 -14.01
N ALA A 138 11.05 -5.86 -12.91
CA ALA A 138 10.35 -4.63 -12.56
C ALA A 138 10.43 -3.58 -13.68
N LEU A 139 11.61 -3.43 -14.29
CA LEU A 139 11.82 -2.49 -15.40
C LEU A 139 11.23 -2.96 -16.73
N ARG A 140 11.07 -4.28 -16.95
CA ARG A 140 10.28 -4.79 -18.08
C ARG A 140 8.80 -4.46 -17.93
N ALA A 141 8.26 -4.54 -16.71
CA ALA A 141 6.87 -4.17 -16.42
C ALA A 141 6.65 -2.66 -16.51
N HIS A 142 7.59 -1.87 -15.97
CA HIS A 142 7.53 -0.42 -15.97
C HIS A 142 8.93 0.21 -16.16
N PRO A 143 9.29 0.58 -17.41
CA PRO A 143 10.62 1.10 -17.73
C PRO A 143 11.03 2.37 -16.99
N ASP A 144 10.06 3.22 -16.63
CA ASP A 144 10.29 4.49 -15.94
C ASP A 144 10.24 4.36 -14.40
N TYR A 145 10.25 3.15 -13.87
CA TYR A 145 10.18 2.93 -12.42
C TYR A 145 11.50 3.31 -11.73
N ALA A 146 11.60 4.58 -11.35
CA ALA A 146 12.80 5.19 -10.79
C ALA A 146 13.39 4.43 -9.59
N THR A 147 12.54 3.88 -8.72
CA THR A 147 12.99 3.07 -7.57
C THR A 147 13.75 1.82 -8.01
N ALA A 148 13.30 1.14 -9.07
CA ALA A 148 13.98 -0.03 -9.59
C ALA A 148 15.33 0.34 -10.25
N HIS A 149 15.42 1.45 -10.98
CA HIS A 149 16.71 1.95 -11.50
C HIS A 149 17.72 2.23 -10.38
N ARG A 150 17.28 2.91 -9.33
CA ARG A 150 18.12 3.20 -8.16
C ARG A 150 18.60 1.91 -7.50
N ASN A 151 17.69 0.97 -7.22
CA ASN A 151 18.03 -0.29 -6.57
C ASN A 151 18.93 -1.17 -7.45
N LEU A 152 18.76 -1.12 -8.77
CA LEU A 152 19.61 -1.85 -9.72
C LEU A 152 21.03 -1.27 -9.75
N GLY A 153 21.17 0.06 -9.65
CA GLY A 153 22.47 0.72 -9.46
C GLY A 153 23.18 0.23 -8.19
N ASP A 154 22.47 0.16 -7.06
CA ASP A 154 23.03 -0.35 -5.80
C ASP A 154 23.44 -1.83 -5.90
N VAL A 155 22.66 -2.66 -6.60
CA VAL A 155 23.00 -4.07 -6.84
C VAL A 155 24.24 -4.20 -7.74
N TYR A 156 24.34 -3.41 -8.83
CA TYR A 156 25.51 -3.41 -9.69
C TYR A 156 26.78 -2.93 -8.97
N ALA A 157 26.66 -1.92 -8.11
CA ALA A 157 27.77 -1.46 -7.26
C ALA A 157 28.28 -2.59 -6.34
N GLN A 158 27.37 -3.34 -5.70
CA GLN A 158 27.77 -4.47 -4.86
C GLN A 158 28.42 -5.61 -5.67
N LEU A 159 27.87 -5.94 -6.84
CA LEU A 159 28.46 -6.93 -7.75
C LEU A 159 29.88 -6.52 -8.20
N ALA A 160 30.06 -5.26 -8.59
CA ALA A 160 31.36 -4.73 -8.98
C ALA A 160 32.37 -4.83 -7.83
N LEU A 161 31.97 -4.46 -6.61
CA LEU A 161 32.82 -4.59 -5.42
C LEU A 161 33.24 -6.04 -5.17
N GLY A 162 32.32 -7.00 -5.30
CA GLY A 162 32.63 -8.43 -5.15
C GLY A 162 33.66 -8.92 -6.19
N HIS A 163 33.52 -8.50 -7.45
CA HIS A 163 34.49 -8.84 -8.50
C HIS A 163 35.86 -8.18 -8.27
N TRP A 164 35.90 -6.92 -7.84
CA TRP A 164 37.16 -6.24 -7.52
C TRP A 164 37.87 -6.89 -6.32
N GLN A 165 37.13 -7.31 -5.30
CA GLN A 165 37.70 -8.06 -4.18
C GLN A 165 38.29 -9.39 -4.63
N ARG A 166 37.58 -10.11 -5.52
CA ARG A 166 38.12 -11.34 -6.10
C ARG A 166 39.38 -11.08 -6.92
N ALA A 167 39.40 -10.01 -7.71
CA ALA A 167 40.57 -9.63 -8.50
C ALA A 167 41.78 -9.28 -7.63
N LEU A 168 41.58 -8.51 -6.55
CA LEU A 168 42.64 -8.18 -5.57
C LEU A 168 43.14 -9.38 -4.78
N ALA A 169 42.27 -10.36 -4.50
CA ALA A 169 42.68 -11.61 -3.85
C ALA A 169 43.56 -12.49 -4.74
N LEU A 170 43.37 -12.40 -6.07
CA LEU A 170 44.18 -13.14 -7.06
C LEU A 170 45.47 -12.39 -7.42
N GLN A 171 45.38 -11.06 -7.54
CA GLN A 171 46.49 -10.17 -7.86
C GLN A 171 46.39 -8.91 -7.00
N PRO A 172 47.14 -8.85 -5.88
CA PRO A 172 47.11 -7.70 -4.98
C PRO A 172 47.70 -6.42 -5.58
N ASP A 173 48.67 -6.56 -6.49
CA ASP A 173 49.39 -5.45 -7.12
C ASP A 173 48.66 -4.96 -8.39
N GLN A 174 47.42 -4.49 -8.21
CA GLN A 174 46.64 -3.86 -9.27
C GLN A 174 46.53 -2.34 -9.05
N PRO A 175 47.21 -1.52 -9.88
CA PRO A 175 47.26 -0.07 -9.67
C PRO A 175 45.88 0.57 -9.60
N GLY A 176 45.61 1.34 -8.53
CA GLY A 176 44.38 2.11 -8.37
C GLY A 176 43.12 1.31 -8.02
N LEU A 177 43.17 -0.03 -8.08
CA LEU A 177 42.02 -0.89 -7.79
C LEU A 177 41.68 -0.94 -6.28
N PRO A 178 42.65 -1.03 -5.35
CA PRO A 178 42.37 -0.95 -3.91
C PRO A 178 41.62 0.33 -3.51
N GLU A 179 42.04 1.48 -4.04
CA GLU A 179 41.45 2.79 -3.74
C GLU A 179 40.02 2.88 -4.28
N ARG A 180 39.79 2.43 -5.52
CA ARG A 180 38.44 2.37 -6.11
C ARG A 180 37.50 1.46 -5.32
N ALA A 181 37.97 0.28 -4.91
CA ALA A 181 37.20 -0.65 -4.11
C ALA A 181 36.89 -0.10 -2.71
N ALA A 182 37.85 0.61 -2.09
CA ALA A 182 37.63 1.29 -0.82
C ALA A 182 36.58 2.40 -0.92
N ALA A 183 36.68 3.25 -1.95
CA ALA A 183 35.72 4.33 -2.19
C ALA A 183 34.30 3.80 -2.44
N LEU A 184 34.15 2.75 -3.27
CA LEU A 184 32.84 2.15 -3.53
C LEU A 184 32.26 1.49 -2.28
N ARG A 185 33.09 0.83 -1.47
CA ARG A 185 32.65 0.27 -0.18
C ARG A 185 32.13 1.36 0.75
N GLN A 186 32.83 2.49 0.84
CA GLN A 186 32.39 3.62 1.65
C GLN A 186 31.05 4.20 1.16
N LEU A 187 30.90 4.36 -0.16
CA LEU A 187 29.64 4.80 -0.76
C LEU A 187 28.48 3.89 -0.36
N LEU A 188 28.65 2.57 -0.53
CA LEU A 188 27.64 1.56 -0.20
C LEU A 188 27.27 1.57 1.30
N GLN A 189 28.24 1.84 2.19
CA GLN A 189 28.00 1.97 3.63
C GLN A 189 27.27 3.27 4.01
N SER A 190 27.44 4.35 3.25
CA SER A 190 26.75 5.62 3.50
C SER A 190 25.28 5.61 3.08
N THR A 191 24.92 4.80 2.09
CA THR A 191 23.53 4.62 1.61
C THR A 191 22.66 3.72 2.49
N GLY A 192 23.25 3.05 3.49
CA GLY A 192 22.55 2.12 4.39
C GLY A 192 22.14 2.71 5.76
N ARG A 193 22.28 4.03 5.97
CA ARG A 193 21.86 4.73 7.20
C ARG A 193 20.62 5.58 6.98
#